data_AF-A0A7X8BYW4-F1
#
_entry.id   AF-A0A7X8BYW4-F1
#
_cell.length_a   1.000
_cell.length_b   1.000
_cell.length_c   1.000
_cell.angle_alpha   90.00
_cell.angle_beta   90.00
_cell.angle_gamma   90.00
#
_symmetry.space_group_name_H-M   'P 1'
#
loop_
_entity.id
_entity.type
_entity.pdbx_description
1 polymer ?
#
loop_
_entity_poly.entity_id
_entity_poly.type
_entity_poly.pdbx_seq_one_letter_code
_entity_poly.pdbx_strand_id
1 'polypeptide(L)'
;MKHIIPIFIAILLSACSAKPQKYYYDCREQQKEIWSKAISSLTFQMGYAVENLDSINNTIVATKLLQNTGTTSGLFLEFLQLHISYKSDSLSEITPYYVTEQNANRKVYALSKEQQKIYEPEILQFIERMKYYCNPRFK
;
A
#
# COMPACT_ATOMS: atom_id res chain seq x y z
N MET A 1 -61.15 24.80 6.01
CA MET A 1 -60.10 24.24 5.12
C MET A 1 -58.87 25.16 5.10
N LYS A 2 -58.12 25.18 6.20
CA LYS A 2 -56.81 25.83 6.36
C LYS A 2 -56.02 24.87 7.27
N HIS A 3 -54.70 24.71 7.09
CA HIS A 3 -53.79 23.80 7.84
C HIS A 3 -53.40 22.45 7.19
N ILE A 4 -53.24 22.38 5.86
CA ILE A 4 -52.48 21.27 5.23
C ILE A 4 -51.35 21.85 4.38
N ILE A 5 -50.46 22.65 4.97
CA ILE A 5 -49.25 23.14 4.27
C ILE A 5 -47.96 23.04 5.11
N PRO A 6 -47.92 23.02 6.47
CA PRO A 6 -46.61 23.00 7.13
C PRO A 6 -45.98 21.60 7.25
N ILE A 7 -46.75 20.51 7.09
CA ILE A 7 -46.24 19.14 7.35
C ILE A 7 -45.37 18.62 6.20
N PHE A 8 -45.56 19.08 4.96
CA PHE A 8 -44.77 18.60 3.82
C PHE A 8 -43.36 19.21 3.73
N ILE A 9 -43.12 20.36 4.35
CA ILE A 9 -41.78 21.01 4.33
C ILE A 9 -40.85 20.38 5.38
N ALA A 10 -41.39 19.94 6.53
CA ALA A 10 -40.59 19.25 7.54
C ALA A 10 -40.14 17.84 7.11
N ILE A 11 -40.96 17.12 6.34
CA ILE A 11 -40.62 15.78 5.85
C ILE A 11 -39.54 15.82 4.75
N LEU A 12 -39.49 16.88 3.95
CA LEU A 12 -38.44 17.10 2.95
C LEU A 12 -37.06 17.41 3.58
N LEU A 13 -37.02 18.02 4.76
CA LEU A 13 -35.76 18.32 5.46
C LEU A 13 -35.18 17.13 6.22
N SER A 14 -36.01 16.17 6.66
CA SER A 14 -35.53 14.92 7.27
C SER A 14 -35.00 13.88 6.26
N ALA A 15 -35.33 14.01 4.98
CA ALA A 15 -34.82 13.11 3.93
C ALA A 15 -33.36 13.40 3.51
N CYS A 16 -32.81 14.57 3.87
CA CYS A 16 -31.41 14.90 3.65
C CYS A 16 -30.46 14.40 4.76
N SER A 17 -30.96 13.79 5.83
CA SER A 17 -30.13 13.40 6.98
C SER A 17 -29.68 11.93 6.97
N ALA A 18 -30.12 11.09 6.04
CA ALA A 18 -29.81 9.67 6.05
C ALA A 18 -29.38 9.17 4.67
N LYS A 19 -28.07 9.34 4.37
CA LYS A 19 -27.21 8.43 3.57
C LYS A 19 -25.82 9.01 3.17
N PRO A 20 -25.11 9.90 3.91
CA PRO A 20 -23.72 10.18 3.56
C PRO A 20 -22.79 8.98 3.87
N GLN A 21 -23.06 8.24 4.95
CA GLN A 21 -22.13 7.21 5.42
C GLN A 21 -21.99 6.03 4.47
N LYS A 22 -23.08 5.41 4.01
CA LYS A 22 -22.99 4.20 3.15
C LYS A 22 -22.22 4.48 1.85
N TYR A 23 -22.55 5.56 1.14
CA TYR A 23 -21.81 5.97 -0.05
C TYR A 23 -20.35 6.35 0.24
N TYR A 24 -20.08 6.95 1.39
CA TYR A 24 -18.71 7.25 1.82
C TYR A 24 -17.89 5.99 2.13
N TYR A 25 -18.50 4.98 2.75
CA TYR A 25 -17.87 3.68 2.98
C TYR A 25 -17.65 2.92 1.67
N ASP A 26 -18.64 2.88 0.78
CA ASP A 26 -18.53 2.23 -0.54
C ASP A 26 -17.44 2.90 -1.40
N CYS A 27 -17.33 4.24 -1.38
CA CYS A 27 -16.24 4.95 -2.05
C CYS A 27 -14.86 4.66 -1.43
N ARG A 28 -14.76 4.52 -0.10
CA ARG A 28 -13.49 4.17 0.56
C ARG A 28 -13.07 2.73 0.26
N GLU A 29 -14.00 1.78 0.20
CA GLU A 29 -13.69 0.40 -0.16
C GLU A 29 -13.23 0.29 -1.61
N GLN A 30 -13.90 0.99 -2.53
CA GLN A 30 -13.48 1.07 -3.93
C GLN A 30 -12.09 1.71 -4.07
N GLN A 31 -11.80 2.77 -3.30
CA GLN A 31 -10.46 3.34 -3.25
C GLN A 31 -9.44 2.29 -2.76
N LYS A 32 -9.66 1.65 -1.61
CA LYS A 32 -8.75 0.62 -1.10
C LYS A 32 -8.45 -0.47 -2.13
N GLU A 33 -9.45 -0.93 -2.87
CA GLU A 33 -9.28 -1.95 -3.92
C GLU A 33 -8.43 -1.41 -5.10
N ILE A 34 -8.66 -0.17 -5.52
CA ILE A 34 -7.86 0.51 -6.56
C ILE A 34 -6.41 0.66 -6.09
N TRP A 35 -6.18 1.02 -4.83
CA TRP A 35 -4.86 1.16 -4.24
C TRP A 35 -4.13 -0.18 -4.16
N SER A 36 -4.78 -1.23 -3.67
CA SER A 36 -4.19 -2.58 -3.61
C SER A 36 -3.77 -3.07 -5.01
N LYS A 37 -4.60 -2.84 -6.03
CA LYS A 37 -4.30 -3.22 -7.43
C LYS A 37 -3.18 -2.36 -8.01
N ALA A 38 -3.19 -1.05 -7.78
CA ALA A 38 -2.17 -0.12 -8.26
C ALA A 38 -0.79 -0.42 -7.65
N ILE A 39 -0.74 -0.64 -6.33
CA ILE A 39 0.51 -0.97 -5.65
C ILE A 39 1.03 -2.33 -6.14
N SER A 40 0.17 -3.35 -6.21
CA SER A 40 0.58 -4.68 -6.71
C SER A 40 1.10 -4.65 -8.15
N SER A 41 0.49 -3.82 -9.01
CA SER A 41 0.93 -3.64 -10.40
C SER A 41 2.29 -2.94 -10.47
N LEU A 42 2.48 -1.87 -9.71
CA LEU A 42 3.73 -1.13 -9.71
C LEU A 42 4.87 -1.94 -9.07
N THR A 43 4.62 -2.66 -7.97
CA THR A 43 5.62 -3.56 -7.38
C THR A 43 6.09 -4.58 -8.40
N PHE A 44 5.16 -5.21 -9.13
CA PHE A 44 5.49 -6.17 -10.17
C PHE A 44 6.35 -5.55 -11.30
N GLN A 45 5.97 -4.36 -11.79
CA GLN A 45 6.74 -3.65 -12.83
C GLN A 45 8.17 -3.30 -12.39
N MET A 46 8.38 -3.09 -11.08
CA MET A 46 9.69 -2.77 -10.50
C MET A 46 10.49 -4.02 -10.11
N GLY A 47 9.97 -5.22 -10.37
CA GLY A 47 10.60 -6.50 -10.01
C GLY A 47 10.43 -6.91 -8.55
N TYR A 48 9.49 -6.28 -7.83
CA TYR A 48 9.12 -6.66 -6.47
C TYR A 48 7.89 -7.57 -6.48
N ALA A 49 7.94 -8.64 -5.71
CA ALA A 49 6.79 -9.47 -5.36
C ALA A 49 6.13 -8.95 -4.08
N VAL A 50 4.80 -8.90 -4.04
CA VAL A 50 4.07 -8.59 -2.80
C VAL A 50 3.96 -9.86 -1.96
N GLU A 51 4.52 -9.84 -0.75
CA GLU A 51 4.51 -10.98 0.17
C GLU A 51 3.41 -10.89 1.21
N ASN A 52 3.06 -9.68 1.65
CA ASN A 52 2.01 -9.47 2.64
C ASN A 52 1.27 -8.17 2.37
N LEU A 53 -0.06 -8.23 2.49
CA LEU A 53 -0.98 -7.10 2.40
C LEU A 53 -1.83 -7.08 3.68
N ASP A 54 -1.46 -6.23 4.63
CA ASP A 54 -2.29 -5.98 5.80
C ASP A 54 -3.16 -4.75 5.53
N SER A 55 -4.40 -5.01 5.11
CA SER A 55 -5.40 -3.98 4.82
C SER A 55 -5.95 -3.27 6.05
N ILE A 56 -5.73 -3.82 7.25
CA ILE A 56 -6.15 -3.22 8.53
C ILE A 56 -5.13 -2.17 8.94
N ASN A 57 -3.85 -2.53 8.91
CA ASN A 57 -2.74 -1.63 9.25
C ASN A 57 -2.28 -0.77 8.05
N ASN A 58 -2.84 -1.02 6.87
CA ASN A 58 -2.45 -0.39 5.60
C ASN A 58 -0.93 -0.51 5.36
N THR A 59 -0.41 -1.72 5.53
CA THR A 59 1.00 -2.02 5.30
C THR A 59 1.15 -3.08 4.23
N ILE A 60 2.10 -2.87 3.33
CA ILE A 60 2.47 -3.80 2.27
C ILE A 60 3.94 -4.14 2.43
N VAL A 61 4.24 -5.42 2.31
CA VAL A 61 5.61 -5.91 2.26
C VAL A 61 5.89 -6.37 0.83
N ALA A 62 6.85 -5.72 0.19
CA ALA A 62 7.27 -6.02 -1.18
C ALA A 62 8.74 -6.46 -1.18
N THR A 63 9.08 -7.54 -1.89
CA THR A 63 10.44 -8.10 -1.92
C THR A 63 10.98 -8.29 -3.31
N LYS A 64 12.27 -8.01 -3.47
CA LYS A 64 13.02 -8.23 -4.70
C LYS A 64 14.20 -9.13 -4.41
N LEU A 65 14.32 -10.24 -5.14
CA LEU A 65 15.47 -11.13 -5.06
C LEU A 65 16.71 -10.41 -5.58
N LEU A 66 17.75 -10.33 -4.74
CA LEU A 66 19.05 -9.75 -5.09
C LEU A 66 20.01 -10.85 -5.53
N GLN A 67 20.08 -11.92 -4.76
CA GLN A 67 21.02 -13.00 -4.99
C GLN A 67 20.41 -14.35 -4.59
N ASN A 68 20.79 -15.36 -5.36
CA ASN A 68 20.45 -16.75 -5.11
C ASN A 68 21.74 -17.58 -5.25
N THR A 69 22.18 -18.20 -4.16
CA THR A 69 23.44 -18.96 -4.10
C THR A 69 23.19 -20.34 -3.50
N GLY A 70 23.52 -21.38 -4.27
CA GLY A 70 23.54 -22.75 -3.77
C GLY A 70 24.77 -22.97 -2.89
N THR A 71 24.56 -23.49 -1.69
CA THR A 71 25.63 -23.85 -0.74
C THR A 71 25.55 -25.34 -0.42
N THR A 72 26.61 -25.91 0.16
CA THR A 72 26.61 -27.30 0.63
C THR A 72 25.54 -27.58 1.69
N SER A 73 25.12 -26.54 2.42
CA SER A 73 24.10 -26.62 3.47
C SER A 73 22.70 -26.23 2.99
N GLY A 74 22.50 -25.94 1.70
CA GLY A 74 21.20 -25.62 1.11
C GLY A 74 21.20 -24.32 0.30
N LEU A 75 20.02 -23.76 0.08
CA LEU A 75 19.84 -22.54 -0.70
C LEU A 75 20.00 -21.31 0.20
N PHE A 76 20.83 -20.36 -0.22
CA PHE A 76 20.96 -19.05 0.41
C PHE A 76 20.39 -17.98 -0.52
N LEU A 77 19.43 -17.21 -0.02
CA LEU A 77 18.74 -16.17 -0.77
C LEU A 77 18.92 -14.82 -0.08
N GLU A 78 19.11 -13.78 -0.87
CA GLU A 78 19.21 -12.40 -0.41
C GLU A 78 18.14 -11.57 -1.09
N PHE A 79 17.47 -10.71 -0.33
CA PHE A 79 16.40 -9.87 -0.83
C PHE A 79 16.54 -8.42 -0.34
N LEU A 80 16.06 -7.50 -1.17
CA LEU A 80 15.69 -6.16 -0.76
C LEU A 80 14.18 -6.17 -0.48
N GLN A 81 13.81 -5.83 0.75
CA GLN A 81 12.41 -5.79 1.19
C GLN A 81 12.01 -4.36 1.50
N LEU A 82 10.88 -3.91 0.96
CA LEU A 82 10.28 -2.62 1.24
C LEU A 82 9.04 -2.82 2.10
N HIS A 83 9.02 -2.16 3.26
CA HIS A 83 7.84 -2.07 4.11
C HIS A 83 7.17 -0.74 3.81
N ILE A 84 5.98 -0.81 3.23
CA ILE A 84 5.25 0.33 2.69
C ILE A 84 4.04 0.56 3.57
N SER A 85 4.02 1.66 4.31
CA SER A 85 2.86 2.11 5.06
C SER A 85 2.12 3.18 4.26
N TYR A 86 0.81 3.00 4.10
CA TYR A 86 -0.05 3.94 3.40
C TYR A 86 -1.27 4.31 4.26
N LYS A 87 -1.87 5.46 3.95
CA LYS A 87 -3.18 5.88 4.44
C LYS A 87 -4.14 5.91 3.27
N SER A 88 -5.44 6.02 3.54
CA SER A 88 -6.50 5.98 2.52
C SER A 88 -6.30 6.95 1.34
N ASP A 89 -5.52 8.00 1.54
CA ASP A 89 -5.33 9.11 0.62
C ASP A 89 -3.84 9.44 0.33
N SER A 90 -2.88 8.74 0.95
CA SER A 90 -1.47 9.10 0.82
C SER A 90 -0.51 7.97 1.19
N LEU A 91 0.65 7.97 0.54
CA LEU A 91 1.81 7.19 1.00
C LEU A 91 2.36 7.82 2.28
N SER A 92 2.50 7.04 3.36
CA SER A 92 2.99 7.54 4.65
C SER A 92 4.49 7.30 4.82
N GLU A 93 4.94 6.07 4.60
CA GLU A 93 6.34 5.70 4.83
C GLU A 93 6.75 4.52 3.94
N ILE A 94 8.00 4.52 3.49
CA ILE A 94 8.65 3.37 2.86
C ILE A 94 9.97 3.13 3.58
N THR A 95 10.06 1.98 4.28
CA THR A 95 11.25 1.60 5.04
C THR A 95 11.91 0.38 4.38
N PRO A 96 13.15 0.51 3.89
CA PRO A 96 13.85 -0.58 3.23
C PRO A 96 14.65 -1.46 4.21
N TYR A 97 14.67 -2.76 3.95
CA TYR A 97 15.36 -3.78 4.73
C TYR A 97 16.13 -4.74 3.82
N TYR A 98 17.22 -5.28 4.36
CA TYR A 98 17.96 -6.38 3.75
C TYR A 98 17.57 -7.68 4.44
N VAL A 99 17.28 -8.69 3.64
CA VAL A 99 16.76 -9.97 4.14
C VAL A 99 17.63 -11.10 3.63
N THR A 100 18.01 -12.00 4.52
CA THR A 100 18.71 -13.24 4.18
C THR A 100 17.82 -14.43 4.54
N GLU A 101 17.74 -15.42 3.67
CA GLU A 101 17.02 -16.66 3.93
C GLU A 101 17.90 -17.87 3.63
N GLN A 102 17.95 -18.80 4.59
CA GLN A 102 18.63 -20.08 4.41
C GLN A 102 17.79 -21.20 5.01
N ASN A 103 17.43 -22.21 4.21
CA ASN A 103 16.62 -23.34 4.66
C ASN A 103 15.34 -22.92 5.41
N ALA A 104 14.61 -21.95 4.87
CA ALA A 104 13.43 -21.32 5.48
C ALA A 104 13.68 -20.55 6.80
N ASN A 105 14.93 -20.39 7.24
CA ASN A 105 15.30 -19.47 8.31
C ASN A 105 15.55 -18.09 7.74
N ARG A 106 14.58 -17.19 7.94
CA ARG A 106 14.57 -15.84 7.40
C ARG A 106 15.00 -14.83 8.47
N LYS A 107 15.95 -13.96 8.12
CA LYS A 107 16.43 -12.88 8.99
C LYS A 107 16.33 -11.54 8.27
N VAL A 108 15.86 -10.51 8.99
CA VAL A 108 15.62 -9.17 8.47
C VAL A 108 16.54 -8.19 9.18
N TYR A 109 17.19 -7.32 8.42
CA TYR A 109 18.19 -6.37 8.88
C TYR A 109 17.91 -4.99 8.31
N ALA A 110 18.22 -3.95 9.08
CA ALA A 110 18.38 -2.62 8.51
C ALA A 110 19.52 -2.63 7.49
N LEU A 111 19.39 -1.84 6.42
CA LEU A 111 20.47 -1.69 5.44
C LEU A 111 21.72 -1.08 6.08
N SER A 112 22.88 -1.70 5.84
CA SER A 112 24.18 -1.09 6.14
C SER A 112 24.40 0.20 5.33
N LYS A 113 25.37 1.03 5.73
CA LYS A 113 25.68 2.28 5.02
C LYS A 113 26.11 2.03 3.57
N GLU A 114 26.83 0.94 3.33
CA GLU A 114 27.24 0.53 1.99
C GLU A 114 26.03 0.11 1.15
N GLN A 115 25.15 -0.74 1.70
CA GLN A 115 23.95 -1.18 1.00
C GLN A 115 22.98 -0.03 0.73
N GLN A 116 22.84 0.92 1.65
CA GLN A 116 22.04 2.14 1.43
C GLN A 116 22.49 2.87 0.16
N LYS A 117 23.79 3.10 -0.01
CA LYS A 117 24.32 3.76 -1.22
C LYS A 117 24.06 2.98 -2.50
N ILE A 118 24.10 1.65 -2.43
CA ILE A 118 23.86 0.78 -3.60
C ILE A 118 22.39 0.83 -4.02
N TYR A 119 21.46 0.78 -3.06
CA TYR A 119 20.03 0.63 -3.35
C TYR A 119 19.24 1.95 -3.31
N GLU A 120 19.79 3.03 -2.78
CA GLU A 120 19.14 4.34 -2.67
C GLU A 120 18.56 4.84 -4.02
N PRO A 121 19.27 4.78 -5.17
CA PRO A 121 18.70 5.22 -6.43
C PRO A 121 17.44 4.45 -6.84
N GLU A 122 17.44 3.13 -6.66
CA GLU A 122 16.28 2.28 -6.96
C GLU A 122 15.11 2.57 -6.00
N ILE A 123 15.41 2.70 -4.70
CA ILE A 123 14.41 3.00 -3.67
C ILE A 123 13.77 4.37 -3.93
N LEU A 124 14.55 5.39 -4.31
CA LEU A 124 14.04 6.70 -4.67
C LEU A 124 13.14 6.65 -5.90
N GLN A 125 13.53 5.90 -6.94
CA GLN A 125 12.70 5.71 -8.14
C GLN A 125 11.39 4.99 -7.80
N PHE A 126 11.44 3.98 -6.92
CA PHE A 126 10.26 3.28 -6.43
C PHE A 126 9.32 4.25 -5.69
N ILE A 127 9.85 5.05 -4.75
CA ILE A 127 9.10 6.07 -4.00
C ILE A 127 8.44 7.07 -4.94
N GLU A 128 9.15 7.56 -5.95
CA GLU A 128 8.65 8.55 -6.90
C GLU A 128 7.48 7.98 -7.72
N ARG A 129 7.64 6.78 -8.27
CA ARG A 129 6.57 6.11 -9.03
C ARG A 129 5.37 5.81 -8.14
N MET A 130 5.59 5.36 -6.90
CA MET A 130 4.51 5.13 -5.95
C MET A 130 3.74 6.43 -5.70
N LYS A 131 4.42 7.55 -5.43
CA LYS A 131 3.78 8.86 -5.23
C LYS A 131 2.92 9.30 -6.43
N TYR A 132 3.37 9.02 -7.65
CA TYR A 132 2.61 9.33 -8.87
C TYR A 132 1.35 8.46 -9.01
N TYR A 133 1.51 7.14 -8.92
CA TYR A 133 0.40 6.18 -9.08
C TYR A 133 -0.66 6.27 -7.97
N CYS A 134 -0.23 6.73 -6.79
CA CYS A 134 -1.03 6.83 -5.58
C CYS A 134 -1.69 8.20 -5.38
N ASN A 135 -1.47 9.18 -6.27
CA ASN A 135 -2.05 10.50 -6.11
C ASN A 135 -3.34 10.64 -6.95
N PRO A 136 -4.52 10.79 -6.31
CA PRO A 136 -5.81 10.86 -7.02
C PRO A 136 -5.98 12.11 -7.89
N ARG A 137 -5.08 13.10 -7.82
CA ARG A 137 -5.12 14.31 -8.67
C ARG A 137 -4.58 14.11 -10.09
N PHE A 138 -3.93 12.99 -10.38
CA PHE A 138 -3.34 12.70 -11.69
C PHE A 138 -4.16 11.72 -12.53
N LYS A 139 -5.43 11.49 -12.19
CA LYS A 139 -6.41 10.76 -13.01
C LYS A 139 -7.51 11.68 -13.49
#